data_AF-A0A2P5XMZ9-F1
#
_entry.id   AF-A0A2P5XMZ9-F1
#
_cell.length_a   1.000
_cell.length_b   1.000
_cell.length_c   1.000
_cell.angle_alpha   90.00
_cell.angle_beta   90.00
_cell.angle_gamma   90.00
#
_symmetry.space_group_name_H-M   'P 1'
#
loop_
_entity.id
_entity.type
_entity.pdbx_description
1 polymer ?
#
loop_
_entity_poly.entity_id
_entity_poly.type
_entity_poly.pdbx_seq_one_letter_code
_entity_poly.pdbx_strand_id
1 'polypeptide(L)'
;MGEARDGVKVKRVVFVTVGTTCFDALVKVADSQEVKDELYRRGYTDLLIQMGRGSYLPIKSTGDDGSLAVDYFTFSSSIADHLRSASLVISHAAKRIAEDFGVIP
;
A
#
# COMPACT_ATOMS: atom_id res chain seq x y z
N MET A 1 -4.72 36.32 -11.22
CA MET A 1 -5.85 35.52 -11.73
C MET A 1 -5.45 34.06 -11.58
N GLY A 2 -6.09 33.33 -10.66
CA GLY A 2 -5.65 32.00 -10.26
C GLY A 2 -5.87 30.97 -11.35
N GLU A 3 -4.79 30.35 -11.81
CA GLU A 3 -4.87 29.08 -12.50
C GLU A 3 -4.85 28.00 -11.41
N ALA A 4 -6.03 27.71 -10.86
CA ALA A 4 -6.26 26.46 -10.16
C ALA A 4 -6.07 25.35 -11.20
N ARG A 5 -4.82 24.90 -11.36
CA ARG A 5 -4.53 23.62 -11.99
C ARG A 5 -5.18 22.59 -11.09
N ASP A 6 -6.41 22.24 -11.42
CA ASP A 6 -7.07 21.00 -11.02
C ASP A 6 -6.23 19.86 -11.62
N GLY A 7 -5.04 19.68 -11.07
CA GLY A 7 -4.30 18.47 -11.24
C GLY A 7 -5.10 17.47 -10.44
N VAL A 8 -5.87 16.63 -11.13
CA VAL A 8 -6.22 15.32 -10.59
C VAL A 8 -4.91 14.76 -10.05
N LYS A 9 -4.67 14.86 -8.73
CA LYS A 9 -3.56 14.18 -8.09
C LYS A 9 -3.89 12.72 -8.33
N VAL A 10 -3.26 12.15 -9.35
CA VAL A 10 -3.40 10.74 -9.67
C VAL A 10 -2.95 10.03 -8.41
N LYS A 11 -3.92 9.51 -7.63
CA LYS A 11 -3.62 8.86 -6.36
C LYS A 11 -2.78 7.64 -6.68
N ARG A 12 -1.49 7.71 -6.34
CA ARG A 12 -0.55 6.63 -6.58
C ARG A 12 -0.48 5.81 -5.31
N VAL A 13 -1.33 4.79 -5.27
CA VAL A 13 -1.45 3.89 -4.14
C VAL A 13 -0.44 2.77 -4.25
N VAL A 14 0.37 2.59 -3.20
CA VAL A 14 1.26 1.44 -3.03
C VAL A 14 0.54 0.44 -2.15
N PHE A 15 0.27 -0.75 -2.68
CA PHE A 15 -0.36 -1.82 -1.94
C PHE A 15 0.67 -2.83 -1.46
N VAL A 16 0.79 -3.01 -0.15
CA VAL A 16 1.68 -3.98 0.47
C VAL A 16 0.85 -5.14 0.97
N THR A 17 1.13 -6.36 0.51
CA THR A 17 0.46 -7.56 1.03
C THR A 17 1.49 -8.55 1.55
N VAL A 18 1.37 -8.88 2.84
CA VAL A 18 2.05 -10.02 3.45
C VAL A 18 1.11 -11.21 3.33
N GLY A 19 1.58 -12.33 2.76
CA GLY A 19 0.78 -13.55 2.67
C GLY A 19 0.36 -14.09 4.06
N THR A 20 -0.13 -15.32 4.12
CA THR A 20 -0.59 -15.95 5.37
C THR A 20 0.51 -16.17 6.42
N THR A 21 1.78 -15.92 6.09
CA THR A 21 2.91 -15.98 7.02
C THR A 21 3.06 -14.64 7.74
N CYS A 22 2.98 -14.65 9.07
CA CYS A 22 3.14 -13.46 9.92
C CYS A 22 4.49 -12.78 9.66
N PHE A 23 4.49 -11.78 8.79
CA PHE A 23 5.70 -11.04 8.44
C PHE A 23 5.58 -9.59 8.86
N ASP A 24 5.49 -9.44 10.18
CA ASP A 24 5.52 -8.20 10.93
C ASP A 24 6.69 -7.30 10.52
N ALA A 25 7.83 -7.91 10.20
CA ALA A 25 9.05 -7.22 9.78
C ALA A 25 8.87 -6.42 8.49
N LEU A 26 8.16 -6.92 7.46
CA LEU A 26 7.92 -6.15 6.24
C LEU A 26 6.98 -4.99 6.51
N VAL A 27 5.94 -5.20 7.31
CA VAL A 27 5.01 -4.13 7.69
C VAL A 27 5.75 -3.05 8.46
N LYS A 28 6.62 -3.42 9.40
CA LYS A 28 7.45 -2.50 10.18
C LYS A 28 8.45 -1.73 9.30
N VAL A 29 9.06 -2.38 8.33
CA VAL A 29 9.96 -1.72 7.37
C VAL A 29 9.17 -0.79 6.46
N ALA A 30 8.02 -1.21 5.93
CA ALA A 30 7.14 -0.38 5.11
C ALA A 30 6.54 0.81 5.88
N ASP A 31 6.30 0.63 7.18
CA ASP A 31 5.85 1.68 8.09
C ASP A 31 6.98 2.60 8.57
N SER A 32 8.24 2.26 8.28
CA SER A 32 9.38 3.09 8.68
C SER A 32 9.42 4.40 7.90
N GLN A 33 9.85 5.47 8.57
CA GLN A 33 9.94 6.81 7.99
C GLN A 33 10.77 6.84 6.71
N GLU A 34 11.89 6.11 6.64
CA GLU A 34 12.73 6.03 5.44
C GLU A 34 11.95 5.55 4.21
N VAL A 35 11.13 4.50 4.37
CA VAL A 35 10.32 3.98 3.26
C VAL A 35 9.20 4.94 2.91
N LYS A 36 8.53 5.52 3.92
CA LYS A 36 7.46 6.50 3.68
C LYS A 36 7.97 7.73 2.93
N ASP A 37 9.13 8.26 3.33
CA ASP A 37 9.76 9.41 2.68
C ASP A 37 10.20 9.08 1.26
N GLU A 38 10.82 7.91 1.05
CA GLU A 38 11.23 7.47 -0.28
C GLU A 38 10.02 7.25 -1.21
N LEU A 39 8.94 6.66 -0.70
CA LEU A 39 7.69 6.52 -1.46
C LEU A 39 7.09 7.89 -1.80
N TYR A 40 7.04 8.80 -0.83
CA TYR A 40 6.56 10.16 -1.06
C TYR A 40 7.42 10.89 -2.10
N ARG A 41 8.75 10.76 -2.01
CA ARG A 41 9.72 11.33 -2.95
C ARG A 41 9.59 10.78 -4.35
N ARG A 42 9.19 9.50 -4.49
CA ARG A 42 8.84 8.87 -5.78
C ARG A 42 7.50 9.34 -6.34
N GLY A 43 6.75 10.15 -5.58
CA GLY A 43 5.44 10.68 -5.95
C GLY A 43 4.28 9.75 -5.63
N TYR A 44 4.47 8.78 -4.71
CA TYR A 44 3.36 8.03 -4.15
C TYR A 44 2.64 8.87 -3.11
N THR A 45 1.31 8.78 -3.11
CA THR A 45 0.46 9.58 -2.22
C THR A 45 -0.12 8.74 -1.09
N ASP A 46 -0.29 7.45 -1.33
CA ASP A 46 -0.99 6.54 -0.43
C ASP A 46 -0.23 5.20 -0.32
N LEU A 47 -0.17 4.67 0.88
CA LEU A 47 0.38 3.37 1.23
C LEU A 47 -0.71 2.56 1.92
N LEU A 48 -1.09 1.45 1.31
CA LEU A 48 -2.14 0.58 1.78
C LEU A 48 -1.53 -0.77 2.17
N ILE A 49 -1.57 -1.11 3.45
CA ILE A 49 -0.94 -2.33 3.95
C ILE A 49 -2.01 -3.36 4.33
N GLN A 50 -2.03 -4.47 3.62
CA GLN A 50 -2.81 -5.64 3.97
C GLN A 50 -2.04 -6.48 4.99
N MET A 51 -2.64 -6.66 6.16
CA MET A 51 -2.11 -7.53 7.21
C MET A 51 -2.95 -8.79 7.36
N GLY A 52 -2.28 -9.92 7.56
CA GLY A 52 -2.92 -11.20 7.88
C GLY A 52 -3.23 -11.32 9.37
N ARG A 53 -2.86 -12.46 9.97
CA ARG A 53 -2.91 -12.70 11.42
C ARG A 53 -1.72 -12.07 12.19
N GLY A 54 -1.08 -11.05 11.61
CA GLY A 54 0.01 -10.33 12.27
C GLY A 54 -0.50 -9.52 13.46
N SER A 55 0.38 -9.21 14.41
CA SER A 55 0.03 -8.41 15.61
C SER A 55 0.46 -6.95 15.51
N TYR A 56 1.37 -6.59 14.61
CA TYR A 56 1.76 -5.21 14.41
C TYR A 56 0.70 -4.41 13.69
N LEU A 57 0.54 -3.17 14.12
CA LEU A 57 -0.39 -2.20 13.54
C LEU A 57 0.44 -0.97 13.17
N PRO A 58 0.59 -0.66 11.86
CA PRO A 58 1.28 0.53 11.40
C PRO A 58 0.49 1.77 11.80
N ILE A 59 1.17 2.91 11.83
CA ILE A 59 0.54 4.16 12.24
C ILE A 59 -0.24 4.72 11.04
N LYS A 60 -1.58 4.77 11.16
CA LYS A 60 -2.41 5.40 10.13
C LYS A 60 -2.04 6.87 9.99
N SER A 61 -1.99 7.36 8.76
CA SER A 61 -1.67 8.75 8.46
C SER A 61 -2.54 9.19 7.29
N THR A 62 -3.17 10.34 7.39
CA THR A 62 -4.03 10.87 6.31
C THR A 62 -3.24 11.64 5.25
N GLY A 63 -1.95 11.85 5.45
CA GLY A 63 -1.08 12.59 4.52
C GLY A 63 -1.40 14.08 4.37
N ASP A 64 -2.29 14.62 5.21
CA ASP A 64 -2.79 16.01 5.15
C ASP A 64 -1.67 17.05 5.35
N ASP A 65 -0.62 16.68 6.09
CA ASP A 65 0.57 17.50 6.36
C ASP A 65 1.58 17.51 5.19
N GLY A 66 1.24 16.93 4.03
CA GLY A 66 2.18 16.73 2.93
C GLY A 66 3.10 15.53 3.15
N SER A 67 2.60 14.52 3.84
CA SER A 67 3.27 13.22 4.05
C SER A 67 2.53 12.11 3.32
N LEU A 68 3.15 10.92 3.23
CA LEU A 68 2.51 9.74 2.66
C LEU A 68 1.28 9.36 3.51
N ALA A 69 0.11 9.24 2.89
CA ALA A 69 -1.04 8.68 3.56
C ALA A 69 -0.80 7.18 3.79
N VAL A 70 -1.03 6.69 4.99
CA VAL A 70 -0.78 5.30 5.38
C VAL A 70 -2.08 4.76 5.93
N ASP A 71 -2.58 3.71 5.29
CA ASP A 71 -3.76 2.99 5.74
C ASP A 71 -3.48 1.50 5.78
N TYR A 72 -4.25 0.79 6.60
CA TYR A 72 -4.09 -0.64 6.73
C TYR A 72 -5.42 -1.31 6.99
N PHE A 73 -5.50 -2.55 6.52
CA PHE A 73 -6.66 -3.40 6.70
C PHE A 73 -6.24 -4.86 6.80
N THR A 74 -7.11 -5.67 7.39
CA THR A 74 -6.91 -7.11 7.50
C THR A 74 -7.42 -7.84 6.26
N PHE A 75 -7.55 -9.17 6.29
CA PHE A 75 -8.14 -9.90 5.18
C PHE A 75 -9.56 -9.41 4.88
N SER A 76 -9.79 -8.89 3.66
CA SER A 76 -11.09 -8.42 3.18
C SER A 76 -11.35 -9.00 1.79
N SER A 77 -12.59 -9.36 1.49
CA SER A 77 -13.00 -9.87 0.18
C SER A 77 -12.76 -8.88 -0.98
N SER A 78 -12.44 -7.61 -0.67
CA SER A 78 -12.17 -6.55 -1.64
C SER A 78 -10.69 -6.31 -1.95
N ILE A 79 -9.78 -7.23 -1.57
CA ILE A 79 -8.33 -7.12 -1.90
C ILE A 79 -8.10 -7.01 -3.41
N ALA A 80 -8.89 -7.74 -4.21
CA ALA A 80 -8.76 -7.72 -5.67
C ALA A 80 -8.97 -6.33 -6.28
N ASP A 81 -9.90 -5.55 -5.73
CA ASP A 81 -10.18 -4.19 -6.17
C ASP A 81 -9.01 -3.24 -5.84
N HIS A 82 -8.46 -3.36 -4.64
CA HIS A 82 -7.27 -2.62 -4.23
C HIS A 82 -6.05 -2.98 -5.06
N LEU A 83 -5.87 -4.26 -5.39
CA LEU A 83 -4.78 -4.73 -6.25
C LEU A 83 -4.89 -4.12 -7.66
N ARG A 84 -6.12 -4.05 -8.20
CA ARG A 84 -6.42 -3.48 -9.52
C ARG A 84 -6.24 -1.96 -9.57
N SER A 85 -6.56 -1.29 -8.47
CA SER A 85 -6.47 0.17 -8.32
C SER A 85 -5.06 0.63 -7.90
N ALA A 86 -4.25 -0.26 -7.33
CA ALA A 86 -2.89 0.05 -6.91
C ALA A 86 -1.98 0.36 -8.10
N SER A 87 -1.16 1.40 -7.94
CA SER A 87 -0.12 1.74 -8.92
C SER A 87 1.13 0.87 -8.75
N LEU A 88 1.35 0.35 -7.55
CA LEU A 88 2.45 -0.54 -7.22
C LEU A 88 1.97 -1.56 -6.19
N VAL A 89 2.27 -2.84 -6.42
CA VAL A 89 1.99 -3.91 -5.46
C VAL A 89 3.31 -4.49 -4.97
N ILE A 90 3.53 -4.43 -3.65
CA ILE A 90 4.68 -5.02 -2.97
C ILE A 90 4.19 -6.28 -2.26
N SER A 91 4.52 -7.43 -2.83
CA SER A 91 4.16 -8.74 -2.29
C SER A 91 5.42 -9.50 -1.91
N HIS A 92 5.59 -9.82 -0.63
CA HIS A 92 6.70 -10.64 -0.17
C HIS A 92 6.23 -12.09 -0.04
N ALA A 93 6.75 -12.98 -0.89
CA ALA A 93 6.48 -14.42 -0.91
C ALA A 93 5.02 -14.85 -1.18
N ALA A 94 4.40 -14.26 -2.19
CA ALA A 94 3.09 -14.69 -2.64
C ALA A 94 3.19 -15.90 -3.58
N LYS A 95 3.41 -17.10 -3.04
CA LYS A 95 3.28 -18.35 -3.82
C LYS A 95 1.88 -18.52 -4.43
N ARG A 96 0.87 -17.77 -3.98
CA ARG A 96 -0.56 -18.00 -4.28
C ARG A 96 -1.33 -16.83 -4.91
N ILE A 97 -0.83 -15.59 -4.92
CA ILE A 97 -1.58 -14.48 -5.55
C ILE A 97 -1.59 -14.58 -7.08
N ALA A 98 -0.59 -15.25 -7.67
CA ALA A 98 -0.57 -15.48 -9.12
C ALA A 98 -1.65 -16.49 -9.57
N GLU A 99 -1.95 -17.50 -8.74
CA GLU A 99 -2.94 -18.55 -9.03
C GLU A 99 -4.38 -18.05 -8.87
N ASP A 100 -4.64 -17.14 -7.92
CA ASP A 100 -5.99 -16.61 -7.66
C ASP A 100 -6.40 -15.49 -8.65
N PHE A 101 -5.42 -14.83 -9.28
CA PHE A 101 -5.65 -13.66 -10.16
C PHE A 101 -5.47 -13.92 -11.66
N GLY A 102 -5.21 -15.16 -12.10
CA GLY A 102 -5.15 -15.49 -13.53
C GLY A 102 -4.09 -14.69 -14.30
N VAL A 103 -2.93 -14.44 -13.68
CA VAL A 103 -1.86 -13.60 -14.26
C VAL A 103 -0.76 -14.43 -14.95
N ILE A 104 -0.99 -15.73 -15.15
CA ILE A 104 -0.12 -16.60 -15.95
C ILE A 104 -1.01 -17.45 -16.86
N PRO A 105 -0.80 -17.44 -18.19
CA PRO A 105 -1.38 -18.47 -19.06
C PRO A 105 -0.75 -19.84 -18.79
#